data_AF-A0A833GAC8-F1
#
_entry.id   AF-A0A833GAC8-F1
#
_cell.length_a   1.000
_cell.length_b   1.000
_cell.length_c   1.000
_cell.angle_alpha   90.00
_cell.angle_beta   90.00
_cell.angle_gamma   90.00
#
_symmetry.space_group_name_H-M   'P 1'
#
loop_
_entity.id
_entity.type
_entity.pdbx_description
1 polymer ?
#
loop_
_entity_poly.entity_id
_entity_poly.type
_entity_poly.pdbx_seq_one_letter_code
_entity_poly.pdbx_strand_id
1 'polypeptide(L)'
;LLQSIILRVSNSEFFCVLFGDSSFVVNYMRYLGWKLNKVTQTGSNFGTNQRHDNPFLCNIGSGTMVSDGISMINMHMSATSFRLAETRIGDNNYLGNDIYYPPDGRTGANCLLGTKTMIPVDGPLRENVGLLGSPTFEIPRMVDRDRDMNASIGEETRRIRLRQKNAYNAVTALLFLLSRWMSFLAALVLWTAALAQYDRFGVFALFAATIAITAASIVFFVLIERASLRFKRLTPKLASIYDPYFWFHERHWKLAESPITRLFSGTPFRPMMFRAMGMKIGRMVFDSSRSITERTLTEVGDYANLNEGCVLQAHSLEEGVFKSDHIRLGKGCSIGPGAFVHYGVTMGDHVVLDADSFLMKGETLDSHTGWRGNPARMVRGSATPERAVCPPAADTGCWEQRDYVPAIAAE
;
A
#
# COMPACT_ATOMS: atom_id res chain seq x y z
N LEU A 1 -17.31 22.05 7.34
CA LEU A 1 -16.78 21.66 8.67
C LEU A 1 -17.26 20.27 9.11
N LEU A 2 -18.57 20.05 9.29
CA LEU A 2 -19.11 18.77 9.79
C LEU A 2 -18.74 17.57 8.90
N GLN A 3 -18.90 17.69 7.58
CA GLN A 3 -18.50 16.65 6.63
C GLN A 3 -17.01 16.32 6.71
N SER A 4 -16.14 17.32 6.87
CA SER A 4 -14.70 17.11 7.02
C SER A 4 -14.36 16.37 8.32
N ILE A 5 -15.10 16.61 9.40
CA ILE A 5 -14.98 15.86 10.66
C ILE A 5 -15.41 14.41 10.44
N ILE A 6 -16.58 14.19 9.82
CA ILE A 6 -17.08 12.84 9.50
C ILE A 6 -16.06 12.09 8.65
N LEU A 7 -15.55 12.68 7.58
CA LEU A 7 -14.54 12.07 6.72
C LEU A 7 -13.27 11.71 7.50
N ARG A 8 -12.75 12.61 8.35
CA ARG A 8 -11.55 12.34 9.15
C ARG A 8 -11.75 11.22 10.17
N VAL A 9 -12.89 11.19 10.85
CA VAL A 9 -13.16 10.19 11.89
C VAL A 9 -13.46 8.83 11.27
N SER A 10 -14.29 8.80 10.22
CA SER A 10 -14.73 7.57 9.57
C SER A 10 -13.66 6.93 8.68
N ASN A 11 -12.75 7.71 8.11
CA ASN A 11 -11.56 7.23 7.38
C ASN A 11 -10.30 7.25 8.25
N SER A 12 -10.44 7.03 9.56
CA SER A 12 -9.31 7.00 10.49
C SER A 12 -8.35 5.86 10.14
N GLU A 13 -7.14 6.23 9.74
CA GLU A 13 -6.07 5.28 9.45
C GLU A 13 -5.76 4.38 10.66
N PHE A 14 -5.71 4.96 11.86
CA PHE A 14 -5.43 4.20 13.09
C PHE A 14 -6.43 3.05 13.30
N PHE A 15 -7.73 3.29 13.10
CA PHE A 15 -8.73 2.24 13.32
C PHE A 15 -8.77 1.24 12.16
N CYS A 16 -8.55 1.69 10.92
CA CYS A 16 -8.43 0.77 9.78
C CYS A 16 -7.22 -0.15 9.98
N VAL A 17 -6.08 0.37 10.43
CA VAL A 17 -4.91 -0.42 10.81
C VAL A 17 -5.20 -1.32 11.99
N LEU A 18 -5.87 -0.85 13.04
CA LEU A 18 -6.12 -1.65 14.25
C LEU A 18 -7.02 -2.85 13.94
N PHE A 19 -8.14 -2.62 13.24
CA PHE A 19 -9.17 -3.63 13.00
C PHE A 19 -9.03 -4.36 11.67
N GLY A 20 -8.39 -3.77 10.66
CA GLY A 20 -8.07 -4.40 9.38
C GLY A 20 -7.25 -5.68 9.54
N ASP A 21 -7.31 -6.56 8.54
CA ASP A 21 -6.70 -7.90 8.57
C ASP A 21 -7.17 -8.75 9.77
N SER A 22 -8.37 -8.44 10.27
CA SER A 22 -8.99 -9.17 11.37
C SER A 22 -10.50 -9.30 11.16
N SER A 23 -11.14 -10.21 11.91
CA SER A 23 -12.60 -10.31 11.92
C SER A 23 -13.28 -9.06 12.50
N PHE A 24 -12.57 -8.25 13.29
CA PHE A 24 -13.11 -7.04 13.91
C PHE A 24 -13.47 -5.95 12.90
N VAL A 25 -12.79 -5.92 11.73
CA VAL A 25 -13.03 -4.90 10.70
C VAL A 25 -14.47 -4.87 10.22
N VAL A 26 -15.14 -6.04 10.15
CA VAL A 26 -16.52 -6.15 9.66
C VAL A 26 -17.49 -5.45 10.60
N ASN A 27 -17.27 -5.58 11.91
CA ASN A 27 -18.09 -4.89 12.89
C ASN A 27 -17.77 -3.39 12.88
N TYR A 28 -16.49 -3.02 12.81
CA TYR A 28 -16.07 -1.62 12.70
C TYR A 28 -16.72 -0.91 11.50
N MET A 29 -16.70 -1.51 10.31
CA MET A 29 -17.32 -0.94 9.11
C MET A 29 -18.84 -0.80 9.24
N ARG A 30 -19.52 -1.79 9.84
CA ARG A 30 -20.96 -1.69 10.14
C ARG A 30 -21.26 -0.55 11.11
N TYR A 31 -20.45 -0.38 12.16
CA TYR A 31 -20.60 0.73 13.10
C TYR A 31 -20.36 2.10 12.46
N LEU A 32 -19.45 2.19 11.48
CA LEU A 32 -19.26 3.42 10.70
C LEU A 32 -20.49 3.76 9.83
N GLY A 33 -21.25 2.76 9.39
CA GLY A 33 -22.46 2.95 8.59
C GLY A 33 -22.49 2.14 7.30
N TRP A 34 -21.46 1.34 6.99
CA TRP A 34 -21.45 0.52 5.78
C TRP A 34 -22.52 -0.57 5.87
N LYS A 35 -23.26 -0.75 4.77
CA LYS A 35 -24.22 -1.83 4.62
C LYS A 35 -23.51 -3.08 4.11
N LEU A 36 -23.06 -3.92 5.04
CA LEU A 36 -22.49 -5.23 4.73
C LEU A 36 -23.58 -6.30 4.84
N ASN A 37 -23.86 -7.00 3.74
CA ASN A 37 -24.83 -8.10 3.68
C ASN A 37 -24.34 -9.34 4.48
N LYS A 38 -24.65 -10.57 4.06
CA LYS A 38 -24.18 -11.77 4.75
C LYS A 38 -22.68 -11.94 4.58
N VAL A 39 -21.92 -11.60 5.62
CA VAL A 39 -20.47 -11.73 5.64
C VAL A 39 -20.07 -13.13 6.10
N THR A 40 -19.42 -13.88 5.20
CA THR A 40 -18.72 -15.11 5.57
C THR A 40 -17.33 -14.74 6.07
N GLN A 41 -17.07 -14.98 7.36
CA GLN A 41 -15.80 -14.60 7.95
C GLN A 41 -14.61 -15.39 7.36
N THR A 42 -13.58 -14.66 6.98
CA THR A 42 -12.26 -15.19 6.60
C THR A 42 -11.21 -14.86 7.65
N GLY A 43 -11.55 -13.96 8.59
CA GLY A 43 -10.62 -13.39 9.54
C GLY A 43 -9.75 -12.26 8.97
N SER A 44 -9.90 -11.90 7.69
CA SER A 44 -9.30 -10.72 7.03
C SER A 44 -10.18 -10.27 5.87
N ASN A 45 -11.48 -10.06 6.11
CA ASN A 45 -12.43 -9.73 5.03
C ASN A 45 -12.15 -8.37 4.37
N PHE A 46 -11.57 -7.44 5.13
CA PHE A 46 -11.13 -6.14 4.67
C PHE A 46 -9.69 -5.92 5.14
N GLY A 47 -8.87 -5.29 4.30
CA GLY A 47 -7.51 -4.88 4.62
C GLY A 47 -7.41 -3.76 5.68
N THR A 48 -6.36 -2.97 5.65
CA THR A 48 -6.03 -1.91 6.63
C THR A 48 -6.22 -0.48 6.12
N ASN A 49 -6.63 -0.27 4.87
CA ASN A 49 -6.79 1.06 4.28
C ASN A 49 -8.06 1.17 3.43
N GLN A 50 -9.23 1.29 4.07
CA GLN A 50 -10.50 1.56 3.37
C GLN A 50 -10.82 3.04 3.43
N ARG A 51 -11.41 3.56 2.35
CA ARG A 51 -11.91 4.93 2.28
C ARG A 51 -13.32 5.01 1.73
N HIS A 52 -14.03 6.06 2.11
CA HIS A 52 -15.34 6.43 1.56
C HIS A 52 -15.58 7.93 1.64
N ASP A 53 -16.43 8.45 0.75
CA ASP A 53 -16.94 9.82 0.87
C ASP A 53 -18.07 9.92 1.91
N ASN A 54 -18.93 8.89 1.96
CA ASN A 54 -20.02 8.80 2.92
C ASN A 54 -20.27 7.34 3.32
N PRO A 55 -20.03 6.96 4.59
CA PRO A 55 -20.10 5.56 5.00
C PRO A 55 -21.51 4.96 4.87
N PHE A 56 -22.57 5.76 4.95
CA PHE A 56 -23.97 5.31 4.86
C PHE A 56 -24.39 4.95 3.42
N LEU A 57 -23.57 5.28 2.44
CA LEU A 57 -23.78 5.04 1.02
C LEU A 57 -22.89 3.91 0.48
N CYS A 58 -22.18 3.19 1.34
CA CYS A 58 -21.37 2.04 0.97
C CYS A 58 -22.18 0.75 1.15
N ASN A 59 -22.38 -0.01 0.08
CA ASN A 59 -23.09 -1.29 0.10
C ASN A 59 -22.21 -2.41 -0.48
N ILE A 60 -21.95 -3.44 0.33
CA ILE A 60 -21.12 -4.58 -0.05
C ILE A 60 -21.95 -5.86 0.00
N GLY A 61 -21.99 -6.57 -1.12
CA GLY A 61 -22.63 -7.86 -1.29
C GLY A 61 -22.08 -8.97 -0.39
N SER A 62 -22.85 -10.05 -0.31
CA SER A 62 -22.52 -11.23 0.50
C SER A 62 -21.30 -11.96 -0.06
N GLY A 63 -20.45 -12.51 0.81
CA GLY A 63 -19.28 -13.30 0.38
C GLY A 63 -18.16 -12.49 -0.28
N THR A 64 -18.27 -11.16 -0.38
CA THR A 64 -17.25 -10.31 -0.98
C THR A 64 -16.06 -10.09 -0.03
N MET A 65 -14.85 -10.16 -0.59
CA MET A 65 -13.58 -9.92 0.11
C MET A 65 -12.85 -8.75 -0.52
N VAL A 66 -12.25 -7.90 0.30
CA VAL A 66 -11.66 -6.64 -0.14
C VAL A 66 -10.26 -6.49 0.46
N SER A 67 -9.26 -6.33 -0.40
CA SER A 67 -7.89 -6.07 0.01
C SER A 67 -7.67 -4.59 0.37
N ASP A 68 -6.42 -4.15 0.48
CA ASP A 68 -6.09 -2.78 0.91
C ASP A 68 -6.43 -1.72 -0.15
N GLY A 69 -6.84 -0.53 0.29
CA GLY A 69 -6.92 0.63 -0.61
C GLY A 69 -8.22 0.74 -1.40
N ILE A 70 -9.30 0.07 -0.99
CA ILE A 70 -10.61 0.38 -1.57
C ILE A 70 -11.01 1.82 -1.23
N SER A 71 -11.46 2.57 -2.23
CA SER A 71 -12.10 3.87 -2.08
C SER A 71 -13.51 3.79 -2.65
N MET A 72 -14.51 3.75 -1.76
CA MET A 72 -15.92 3.84 -2.11
C MET A 72 -16.24 5.30 -2.45
N ILE A 73 -16.30 5.63 -3.73
CA ILE A 73 -16.69 6.96 -4.18
C ILE A 73 -18.20 7.05 -4.05
N ASN A 74 -18.73 7.98 -3.25
CA ASN A 74 -20.17 8.16 -3.04
C ASN A 74 -20.66 9.54 -3.44
N MET A 75 -19.78 10.36 -4.00
CA MET A 75 -20.10 11.71 -4.40
C MET A 75 -19.63 11.99 -5.83
N HIS A 76 -20.56 12.42 -6.67
CA HIS A 76 -20.22 13.13 -7.89
C HIS A 76 -20.08 14.60 -7.55
N MET A 77 -18.94 15.20 -7.92
CA MET A 77 -18.72 16.63 -7.79
C MET A 77 -18.42 17.22 -9.16
N SER A 78 -19.03 18.36 -9.44
CA SER A 78 -18.64 19.28 -10.51
C SER A 78 -18.21 20.61 -9.89
N ALA A 79 -17.85 21.59 -10.72
CA ALA A 79 -17.50 22.93 -10.24
C ALA A 79 -18.68 23.65 -9.55
N THR A 80 -19.93 23.26 -9.82
CA THR A 80 -21.13 24.01 -9.37
C THR A 80 -22.16 23.17 -8.63
N SER A 81 -22.04 21.84 -8.65
CA SER A 81 -23.00 20.95 -8.00
C SER A 81 -22.33 19.68 -7.49
N PHE A 82 -22.95 19.06 -6.51
CA PHE A 82 -22.60 17.71 -6.07
C PHE A 82 -23.85 16.85 -5.94
N ARG A 83 -23.69 15.54 -6.14
CA ARG A 83 -24.73 14.54 -5.94
C ARG A 83 -24.17 13.39 -5.14
N LEU A 84 -24.90 13.02 -4.10
CA LEU A 84 -24.65 11.77 -3.37
C LEU A 84 -25.29 10.60 -4.11
N ALA A 85 -24.55 9.48 -4.19
CA ALA A 85 -25.03 8.25 -4.79
C ALA A 85 -24.58 7.04 -3.95
N GLU A 86 -25.45 6.03 -3.83
CA GLU A 86 -25.09 4.76 -3.21
C GLU A 86 -24.14 4.00 -4.13
N THR A 87 -23.06 3.48 -3.55
CA THR A 87 -22.06 2.69 -4.25
C THR A 87 -22.20 1.24 -3.81
N ARG A 88 -22.53 0.39 -4.77
CA ARG A 88 -22.88 -1.01 -4.52
C ARG A 88 -21.91 -1.94 -5.22
N ILE A 89 -21.31 -2.83 -4.45
CA ILE A 89 -20.51 -3.95 -4.94
C ILE A 89 -21.35 -5.22 -4.82
N GLY A 90 -21.41 -6.01 -5.89
CA GLY A 90 -22.15 -7.27 -5.93
C GLY A 90 -21.62 -8.37 -5.00
N ASP A 91 -22.30 -9.51 -5.01
CA ASP A 91 -22.00 -10.67 -4.18
C ASP A 91 -20.80 -11.47 -4.73
N ASN A 92 -20.07 -12.14 -3.83
CA ASN A 92 -18.96 -13.06 -4.14
C ASN A 92 -17.82 -12.44 -4.96
N ASN A 93 -17.62 -11.13 -4.80
CA ASN A 93 -16.55 -10.41 -5.48
C ASN A 93 -15.23 -10.51 -4.69
N TYR A 94 -14.10 -10.43 -5.38
CA TYR A 94 -12.81 -10.16 -4.76
C TYR A 94 -12.26 -8.85 -5.31
N LEU A 95 -11.83 -7.95 -4.43
CA LEU A 95 -11.24 -6.67 -4.79
C LEU A 95 -9.77 -6.67 -4.36
N GLY A 96 -8.87 -6.50 -5.32
CA GLY A 96 -7.44 -6.31 -5.11
C GLY A 96 -7.13 -4.92 -4.57
N ASN A 97 -5.85 -4.55 -4.62
CA ASN A 97 -5.39 -3.35 -3.93
C ASN A 97 -5.68 -2.07 -4.74
N ASP A 98 -5.86 -0.95 -4.04
CA ASP A 98 -5.99 0.40 -4.62
C ASP A 98 -7.13 0.51 -5.67
N ILE A 99 -8.30 -0.05 -5.35
CA ILE A 99 -9.52 0.03 -6.18
C ILE A 99 -10.33 1.28 -5.85
N TYR A 100 -10.59 2.12 -6.85
CA TYR A 100 -11.54 3.22 -6.77
C TYR A 100 -12.87 2.76 -7.35
N TYR A 101 -13.89 2.60 -6.50
CA TYR A 101 -15.17 2.05 -6.92
C TYR A 101 -16.23 3.17 -7.00
N PRO A 102 -16.68 3.55 -8.21
CA PRO A 102 -17.72 4.55 -8.43
C PRO A 102 -19.14 3.96 -8.29
N PRO A 103 -20.16 4.80 -8.03
CA PRO A 103 -21.55 4.36 -7.94
C PRO A 103 -22.11 3.84 -9.27
N ASP A 104 -21.55 4.30 -10.39
CA ASP A 104 -21.94 3.87 -11.75
C ASP A 104 -21.23 2.58 -12.22
N GLY A 105 -20.54 1.89 -11.32
CA GLY A 105 -19.78 0.68 -11.65
C GLY A 105 -20.62 -0.42 -12.31
N ARG A 106 -20.13 -0.94 -13.44
CA ARG A 106 -20.74 -1.99 -14.26
C ARG A 106 -20.20 -3.38 -13.93
N THR A 107 -20.12 -3.72 -12.65
CA THR A 107 -19.74 -5.07 -12.18
C THR A 107 -20.83 -5.65 -11.30
N GLY A 108 -21.36 -6.82 -11.66
CA GLY A 108 -22.35 -7.55 -10.87
C GLY A 108 -21.71 -8.53 -9.90
N ALA A 109 -22.21 -9.77 -9.89
CA ALA A 109 -21.73 -10.81 -8.98
C ALA A 109 -20.52 -11.59 -9.51
N ASN A 110 -19.74 -12.14 -8.57
CA ASN A 110 -18.63 -13.04 -8.82
C ASN A 110 -17.56 -12.50 -9.76
N CYS A 111 -17.18 -11.24 -9.60
CA CYS A 111 -16.05 -10.59 -10.27
C CYS A 111 -14.77 -10.62 -9.43
N LEU A 112 -13.63 -10.85 -10.09
CA LEU A 112 -12.30 -10.59 -9.52
C LEU A 112 -11.81 -9.25 -10.07
N LEU A 113 -11.60 -8.27 -9.21
CA LEU A 113 -11.08 -6.96 -9.59
C LEU A 113 -9.60 -6.93 -9.18
N GLY A 114 -8.70 -6.97 -10.16
CA GLY A 114 -7.26 -6.94 -9.92
C GLY A 114 -6.76 -5.65 -9.27
N THR A 115 -5.54 -5.66 -8.76
CA THR A 115 -4.91 -4.45 -8.19
C THR A 115 -4.90 -3.31 -9.22
N LYS A 116 -5.32 -2.11 -8.78
CA LYS A 116 -5.47 -0.89 -9.60
C LYS A 116 -6.39 -1.03 -10.81
N THR A 117 -7.25 -2.03 -10.88
CA THR A 117 -8.22 -2.15 -11.98
C THR A 117 -9.16 -0.95 -12.01
N MET A 118 -9.35 -0.35 -13.20
CA MET A 118 -10.38 0.66 -13.41
C MET A 118 -11.77 0.00 -13.35
N ILE A 119 -12.71 0.55 -12.59
CA ILE A 119 -14.07 -0.02 -12.61
C ILE A 119 -14.77 0.50 -13.87
N PRO A 120 -15.27 -0.37 -14.77
CA PRO A 120 -16.01 0.09 -15.95
C PRO A 120 -17.28 0.81 -15.49
N VAL A 121 -17.59 1.97 -16.09
CA VAL A 121 -18.80 2.76 -15.79
C VAL A 121 -19.82 2.72 -16.93
N ASP A 122 -19.38 2.25 -18.09
CA ASP A 122 -20.14 2.09 -19.32
C ASP A 122 -20.02 0.66 -19.87
N GLY A 123 -20.80 0.37 -20.91
CA GLY A 123 -20.85 -0.95 -21.52
C GLY A 123 -21.69 -1.97 -20.72
N PRO A 124 -21.55 -3.27 -21.05
CA PRO A 124 -22.35 -4.33 -20.44
C PRO A 124 -21.96 -4.58 -18.98
N LEU A 125 -22.93 -5.02 -18.18
CA LEU A 125 -22.69 -5.49 -16.82
C LEU A 125 -21.76 -6.72 -16.86
N ARG A 126 -20.64 -6.66 -16.15
CA ARG A 126 -19.66 -7.74 -16.07
C ARG A 126 -19.98 -8.64 -14.88
N GLU A 127 -20.08 -9.95 -15.09
CA GLU A 127 -20.33 -10.95 -14.05
C GLU A 127 -19.52 -12.22 -14.34
N ASN A 128 -19.10 -12.95 -13.30
CA ASN A 128 -18.34 -14.20 -13.44
C ASN A 128 -16.99 -14.07 -14.20
N VAL A 129 -16.41 -12.88 -14.21
CA VAL A 129 -15.16 -12.56 -14.92
C VAL A 129 -14.12 -11.95 -13.98
N GLY A 130 -12.85 -12.07 -14.33
CA GLY A 130 -11.81 -11.22 -13.75
C GLY A 130 -11.64 -9.95 -14.58
N LEU A 131 -11.27 -8.85 -13.95
CA LEU A 131 -11.03 -7.56 -14.58
C LEU A 131 -9.66 -7.03 -14.14
N LEU A 132 -8.87 -6.57 -15.11
CA LEU A 132 -7.53 -6.02 -14.91
C LEU A 132 -7.34 -4.76 -15.75
N GLY A 133 -6.47 -3.87 -15.29
CA GLY A 133 -5.95 -2.76 -16.10
C GLY A 133 -6.78 -1.49 -16.10
N SER A 134 -6.21 -0.47 -16.73
CA SER A 134 -6.81 0.85 -17.00
C SER A 134 -6.33 1.34 -18.37
N PRO A 135 -7.17 1.32 -19.43
CA PRO A 135 -8.55 0.84 -19.45
C PRO A 135 -8.66 -0.66 -19.13
N THR A 136 -9.83 -1.05 -18.64
CA THR A 136 -10.04 -2.42 -18.16
C THR A 136 -10.31 -3.41 -19.26
N PHE A 137 -9.77 -4.62 -19.09
CA PHE A 137 -10.03 -5.79 -19.91
C PHE A 137 -10.31 -7.03 -19.04
N GLU A 138 -10.96 -8.02 -19.65
CA GLU A 138 -11.31 -9.27 -18.96
C GLU A 138 -10.13 -10.23 -18.87
N ILE A 139 -10.03 -10.89 -17.73
CA ILE A 139 -9.15 -12.02 -17.47
C ILE A 139 -9.98 -13.18 -16.90
N PRO A 140 -9.47 -14.41 -16.89
CA PRO A 140 -10.13 -15.51 -16.19
C PRO A 140 -10.41 -15.15 -14.72
N ARG A 141 -11.63 -15.44 -14.24
CA ARG A 141 -12.09 -15.13 -12.87
C ARG A 141 -11.21 -15.75 -11.78
N MET A 142 -10.66 -16.93 -12.05
CA MET A 142 -9.73 -17.63 -11.19
C MET A 142 -8.88 -18.58 -12.03
N VAL A 143 -7.69 -18.86 -11.55
CA VAL A 143 -6.83 -19.94 -12.05
C VAL A 143 -7.08 -21.16 -11.16
N ASP A 144 -7.31 -22.33 -11.76
CA ASP A 144 -7.75 -23.55 -11.05
C ASP A 144 -6.91 -23.90 -9.81
N ARG A 145 -5.60 -23.66 -9.87
CA ARG A 145 -4.66 -23.92 -8.77
C ARG A 145 -4.99 -23.17 -7.46
N ASP A 146 -5.53 -21.95 -7.55
CA ASP A 146 -5.83 -21.12 -6.38
C ASP A 146 -7.18 -21.49 -5.74
N ARG A 147 -8.11 -21.99 -6.56
CA ARG A 147 -9.42 -22.50 -6.12
C ARG A 147 -9.27 -23.64 -5.11
N ASP A 148 -8.30 -24.52 -5.33
CA ASP A 148 -8.19 -25.78 -4.59
C ASP A 148 -7.58 -25.63 -3.20
N MET A 149 -6.71 -24.64 -2.98
CA MET A 149 -5.94 -24.54 -1.74
C MET A 149 -6.83 -24.19 -0.53
N ASN A 150 -7.78 -23.27 -0.71
CA ASN A 150 -8.75 -22.93 0.34
C ASN A 150 -9.97 -23.86 0.33
N ALA A 151 -10.39 -24.36 -0.85
CA ALA A 151 -11.53 -25.28 -0.97
C ALA A 151 -11.27 -26.66 -0.33
N SER A 152 -10.00 -27.09 -0.25
CA SER A 152 -9.62 -28.35 0.42
C SER A 152 -9.76 -28.32 1.94
N ILE A 153 -9.92 -27.15 2.56
CA ILE A 153 -10.09 -27.01 4.01
C ILE A 153 -11.57 -27.19 4.37
N GLY A 154 -11.91 -28.32 4.99
CA GLY A 154 -13.26 -28.61 5.48
C GLY A 154 -13.82 -27.52 6.41
N GLU A 155 -15.14 -27.36 6.43
CA GLU A 155 -15.82 -26.28 7.15
C GLU A 155 -15.53 -26.27 8.67
N GLU A 156 -15.45 -27.45 9.29
CA GLU A 156 -15.12 -27.60 10.70
C GLU A 156 -13.71 -27.08 11.01
N THR A 157 -12.71 -27.53 10.23
CA THR A 157 -11.32 -27.08 10.35
C THR A 157 -11.22 -25.57 10.15
N ARG A 158 -11.96 -25.01 9.17
CA ARG A 158 -12.03 -23.57 8.92
C ARG A 158 -12.56 -22.82 10.15
N ARG A 159 -13.65 -23.29 10.77
CA ARG A 159 -14.21 -22.68 11.99
C ARG A 159 -13.23 -22.71 13.16
N ILE A 160 -12.52 -23.82 13.37
CA ILE A 160 -11.50 -23.95 14.42
C ILE A 160 -10.35 -22.97 14.17
N ARG A 161 -9.80 -22.96 12.96
CA ARG A 161 -8.69 -22.08 12.57
C ARG A 161 -9.09 -20.61 12.65
N LEU A 162 -10.33 -20.25 12.29
CA LEU A 162 -10.83 -18.89 12.44
C LEU A 162 -10.88 -18.45 13.92
N ARG A 163 -11.29 -19.32 14.84
CA ARG A 163 -11.25 -19.01 16.28
C ARG A 163 -9.82 -18.78 16.78
N GLN A 164 -8.88 -19.63 16.35
CA GLN A 164 -7.45 -19.49 16.66
C GLN A 164 -6.87 -18.19 16.07
N LYS A 165 -7.20 -17.89 14.81
CA LYS A 165 -6.83 -16.63 14.15
C LYS A 165 -7.37 -15.42 14.92
N ASN A 166 -8.62 -15.45 15.36
CA ASN A 166 -9.20 -14.35 16.13
C ASN A 166 -8.48 -14.13 17.46
N ALA A 167 -8.12 -15.19 18.19
CA ALA A 167 -7.29 -15.08 19.39
C ALA A 167 -5.90 -14.50 19.06
N TYR A 168 -5.29 -14.97 17.96
CA TYR A 168 -4.01 -14.47 17.48
C TYR A 168 -4.07 -12.96 17.14
N ASN A 169 -5.15 -12.54 16.47
CA ASN A 169 -5.41 -11.16 16.08
C ASN A 169 -5.68 -10.26 17.29
N ALA A 170 -6.37 -10.76 18.32
CA ALA A 170 -6.55 -10.02 19.57
C ALA A 170 -5.20 -9.76 20.27
N VAL A 171 -4.31 -10.75 20.32
CA VAL A 171 -2.94 -10.57 20.85
C VAL A 171 -2.16 -9.59 19.98
N THR A 172 -2.25 -9.70 18.65
CA THR A 172 -1.60 -8.75 17.72
C THR A 172 -2.08 -7.32 17.95
N ALA A 173 -3.39 -7.10 18.11
CA ALA A 173 -3.97 -5.79 18.40
C ALA A 173 -3.48 -5.26 19.75
N LEU A 174 -3.42 -6.10 20.79
CA LEU A 174 -2.87 -5.73 22.09
C LEU A 174 -1.40 -5.33 21.99
N LEU A 175 -0.56 -6.11 21.29
CA LEU A 175 0.85 -5.78 21.07
C LEU A 175 1.02 -4.48 20.29
N PHE A 176 0.20 -4.26 19.26
CA PHE A 176 0.20 -3.02 18.50
C PHE A 176 -0.12 -1.83 19.41
N LEU A 177 -1.23 -1.89 20.15
CA LEU A 177 -1.64 -0.84 21.08
C LEU A 177 -0.58 -0.61 22.17
N LEU A 178 -0.06 -1.67 22.78
CA LEU A 178 1.00 -1.59 23.79
C LEU A 178 2.24 -0.90 23.21
N SER A 179 2.64 -1.22 21.98
CA SER A 179 3.79 -0.55 21.35
C SER A 179 3.55 0.96 21.18
N ARG A 180 2.33 1.38 20.81
CA ARG A 180 1.97 2.79 20.67
C ARG A 180 1.95 3.49 22.03
N TRP A 181 1.34 2.86 23.03
CA TRP A 181 1.28 3.40 24.40
C TRP A 181 2.66 3.51 25.02
N MET A 182 3.53 2.52 24.86
CA MET A 182 4.91 2.58 25.35
C MET A 182 5.70 3.73 24.71
N SER A 183 5.58 3.91 23.39
CA SER A 183 6.21 5.04 22.69
C SER A 183 5.65 6.38 23.18
N PHE A 184 4.33 6.49 23.35
CA PHE A 184 3.68 7.70 23.86
C PHE A 184 4.11 8.02 25.30
N LEU A 185 4.09 7.05 26.20
CA LEU A 185 4.49 7.22 27.60
C LEU A 185 5.97 7.58 27.72
N ALA A 186 6.85 6.94 26.95
CA ALA A 186 8.26 7.29 26.91
C ALA A 186 8.47 8.73 26.43
N ALA A 187 7.74 9.16 25.39
CA ALA A 187 7.79 10.55 24.93
C ALA A 187 7.27 11.52 25.99
N LEU A 188 6.18 11.18 26.67
CA LEU A 188 5.60 11.98 27.75
C LEU A 188 6.58 12.15 28.92
N VAL A 189 7.26 11.07 29.34
CA VAL A 189 8.28 11.12 30.40
C VAL A 189 9.47 12.01 30.01
N LEU A 190 9.95 11.92 28.78
CA LEU A 190 11.03 12.79 28.30
C LEU A 190 10.59 14.26 28.25
N TRP A 191 9.35 14.51 27.86
CA TRP A 191 8.80 15.86 27.80
C TRP A 191 8.58 16.47 29.19
N THR A 192 8.07 15.70 30.15
CA THR A 192 7.91 16.18 31.54
C THR A 192 9.26 16.42 32.20
N ALA A 193 10.26 15.58 31.95
CA ALA A 193 11.62 15.81 32.40
C ALA A 193 12.20 17.12 31.83
N ALA A 194 11.91 17.43 30.55
CA ALA A 194 12.32 18.68 29.93
C ALA A 194 11.69 19.91 30.60
N LEU A 195 10.39 19.83 30.89
CA LEU A 195 9.66 20.90 31.58
C LEU A 195 10.16 21.11 33.01
N ALA A 196 10.47 20.04 33.73
CA ALA A 196 11.04 20.12 35.08
C ALA A 196 12.45 20.74 35.10
N GLN A 197 13.15 20.74 33.96
CA GLN A 197 14.48 21.33 33.80
C GLN A 197 14.44 22.70 33.07
N TYR A 198 13.24 23.21 32.78
CA TYR A 198 13.07 24.43 32.01
C TYR A 198 13.61 25.66 32.74
N ASP A 199 13.42 25.76 34.06
CA ASP A 199 13.94 26.89 34.84
C ASP A 199 15.47 27.01 34.76
N ARG A 200 16.16 25.88 34.56
CA ARG A 200 17.63 25.81 34.51
C ARG A 200 18.19 25.98 33.10
N PHE A 201 17.57 25.36 32.10
CA PHE A 201 18.12 25.28 30.74
C PHE A 201 17.24 25.95 29.67
N GLY A 202 16.07 26.47 30.05
CA GLY A 202 15.12 27.13 29.17
C GLY A 202 14.75 26.26 27.96
N VAL A 203 14.70 26.89 26.79
CA VAL A 203 14.33 26.25 25.51
C VAL A 203 15.28 25.10 25.13
N PHE A 204 16.54 25.12 25.57
CA PHE A 204 17.48 24.03 25.27
C PHE A 204 17.05 22.69 25.88
N ALA A 205 16.32 22.69 27.00
CA ALA A 205 15.72 21.46 27.56
C ALA A 205 14.70 20.84 26.60
N LEU A 206 13.82 21.67 26.01
CA LEU A 206 12.79 21.23 25.07
C LEU A 206 13.40 20.73 23.75
N PHE A 207 14.45 21.40 23.27
CA PHE A 207 15.19 20.97 22.08
C PHE A 207 15.87 19.62 22.30
N ALA A 208 16.57 19.45 23.43
CA ALA A 208 17.20 18.19 23.80
C ALA A 208 16.16 17.05 23.93
N ALA A 209 15.01 17.32 24.53
CA ALA A 209 13.93 16.34 24.64
C ALA A 209 13.36 15.96 23.27
N THR A 210 13.18 16.91 22.36
CA THR A 210 12.72 16.62 20.99
C THR A 210 13.69 15.68 20.29
N ILE A 211 15.00 15.96 20.33
CA ILE A 211 16.02 15.09 19.75
C ILE A 211 15.98 13.70 20.40
N ALA A 212 15.91 13.64 21.73
CA ALA A 212 15.86 12.38 22.47
C ALA A 212 14.62 11.55 22.14
N ILE A 213 13.44 12.18 22.05
CA ILE A 213 12.17 11.53 21.68
C ILE A 213 12.26 10.99 20.25
N THR A 214 12.75 11.78 19.30
CA THR A 214 12.93 11.34 17.92
C THR A 214 13.90 10.16 17.84
N ALA A 215 15.07 10.26 18.46
CA ALA A 215 16.07 9.18 18.46
C ALA A 215 15.54 7.91 19.13
N ALA A 216 14.93 8.03 20.31
CA ALA A 216 14.32 6.91 21.02
C ALA A 216 13.20 6.25 20.21
N SER A 217 12.37 7.04 19.52
CA SER A 217 11.30 6.53 18.66
C SER A 217 11.86 5.76 17.46
N ILE A 218 12.90 6.29 16.79
CA ILE A 218 13.58 5.58 15.69
C ILE A 218 14.08 4.22 16.18
N VAL A 219 14.84 4.20 17.29
CA VAL A 219 15.38 2.95 17.85
C VAL A 219 14.26 1.99 18.23
N PHE A 220 13.23 2.48 18.92
CA PHE A 220 12.10 1.67 19.37
C PHE A 220 11.38 1.00 18.21
N PHE A 221 10.99 1.76 17.17
CA PHE A 221 10.25 1.18 16.03
C PHE A 221 11.11 0.28 15.15
N VAL A 222 12.41 0.57 14.99
CA VAL A 222 13.34 -0.37 14.36
C VAL A 222 13.39 -1.68 15.15
N LEU A 223 13.49 -1.62 16.48
CA LEU A 223 13.52 -2.81 17.33
C LEU A 223 12.21 -3.60 17.27
N ILE A 224 11.05 -2.93 17.29
CA ILE A 224 9.74 -3.59 17.17
C ILE A 224 9.63 -4.35 15.86
N GLU A 225 10.00 -3.73 14.74
CA GLU A 225 9.96 -4.38 13.44
C GLU A 225 10.92 -5.58 13.39
N ARG A 226 12.18 -5.39 13.81
CA ARG A 226 13.17 -6.47 13.85
C ARG A 226 12.73 -7.62 14.75
N ALA A 227 12.20 -7.31 15.93
CA ALA A 227 11.69 -8.30 16.89
C ALA A 227 10.47 -9.05 16.35
N SER A 228 9.58 -8.39 15.60
CA SER A 228 8.43 -9.04 14.97
C SER A 228 8.86 -10.13 13.98
N LEU A 229 10.00 -9.96 13.29
CA LEU A 229 10.64 -10.98 12.45
C LEU A 229 11.59 -11.91 13.21
N ARG A 230 11.68 -11.80 14.54
CA ARG A 230 12.67 -12.51 15.38
C ARG A 230 14.10 -12.29 14.89
N PHE A 231 14.38 -11.09 14.38
CA PHE A 231 15.64 -10.67 13.76
C PHE A 231 16.08 -11.49 12.54
N LYS A 232 15.15 -12.27 11.95
CA LYS A 232 15.37 -13.05 10.72
C LYS A 232 14.90 -12.27 9.49
N ARG A 233 15.20 -12.80 8.31
CA ARG A 233 14.65 -12.32 7.04
C ARG A 233 13.47 -13.18 6.63
N LEU A 234 12.49 -12.55 6.00
CA LEU A 234 11.41 -13.26 5.31
C LEU A 234 11.99 -14.09 4.15
N THR A 235 11.28 -15.16 3.81
CA THR A 235 11.52 -15.96 2.60
C THR A 235 10.24 -16.01 1.78
N PRO A 236 10.31 -16.10 0.45
CA PRO A 236 9.15 -16.30 -0.40
C PRO A 236 8.32 -17.51 0.07
N LYS A 237 7.00 -17.33 0.20
CA LYS A 237 6.07 -18.36 0.68
C LYS A 237 4.73 -18.28 -0.06
N LEU A 238 4.10 -19.45 -0.14
CA LEU A 238 2.71 -19.63 -0.51
C LEU A 238 1.98 -20.14 0.74
N ALA A 239 0.91 -19.47 1.16
CA ALA A 239 0.16 -19.85 2.37
C ALA A 239 -1.33 -19.52 2.23
N SER A 240 -2.18 -20.28 2.91
CA SER A 240 -3.59 -19.94 3.06
C SER A 240 -3.76 -18.86 4.12
N ILE A 241 -4.83 -18.06 4.01
CA ILE A 241 -5.31 -17.16 5.07
C ILE A 241 -5.58 -17.87 6.40
N TYR A 242 -5.80 -19.19 6.37
CA TYR A 242 -5.99 -20.04 7.54
C TYR A 242 -4.71 -20.72 8.03
N ASP A 243 -3.54 -20.42 7.44
CA ASP A 243 -2.25 -20.92 7.91
C ASP A 243 -1.68 -20.02 9.01
N PRO A 244 -1.22 -20.56 10.15
CA PRO A 244 -0.53 -19.79 11.19
C PRO A 244 0.66 -18.95 10.70
N TYR A 245 1.33 -19.36 9.62
CA TYR A 245 2.38 -18.55 8.98
C TYR A 245 1.82 -17.21 8.48
N PHE A 246 0.65 -17.22 7.83
CA PHE A 246 0.04 -15.98 7.35
C PHE A 246 -0.36 -15.06 8.50
N TRP A 247 -0.85 -15.60 9.61
CA TRP A 247 -1.20 -14.78 10.79
C TRP A 247 0.03 -14.11 11.39
N PHE A 248 1.16 -14.82 11.41
CA PHE A 248 2.47 -14.24 11.76
C PHE A 248 2.85 -13.09 10.83
N HIS A 249 2.64 -13.26 9.53
CA HIS A 249 2.94 -12.24 8.53
C HIS A 249 2.05 -11.00 8.68
N GLU A 250 0.75 -11.18 8.94
CA GLU A 250 -0.18 -10.08 9.27
C GLU A 250 0.23 -9.33 10.55
N ARG A 251 0.67 -10.05 11.59
CA ARG A 251 1.23 -9.42 12.79
C ARG A 251 2.48 -8.60 12.48
N HIS A 252 3.36 -9.13 11.64
CA HIS A 252 4.54 -8.41 11.21
C HIS A 252 4.16 -7.10 10.53
N TRP A 253 3.23 -7.11 9.57
CA TRP A 253 2.75 -5.89 8.92
C TRP A 253 2.25 -4.85 9.92
N LYS A 254 1.38 -5.26 10.85
CA LYS A 254 0.80 -4.35 11.84
C LYS A 254 1.86 -3.75 12.78
N LEU A 255 2.88 -4.52 13.16
CA LEU A 255 3.98 -4.05 14.01
C LEU A 255 5.05 -3.25 13.26
N ALA A 256 5.22 -3.53 11.96
CA ALA A 256 6.16 -2.85 11.07
C ALA A 256 5.64 -1.48 10.59
N GLU A 257 4.37 -1.17 10.87
CA GLU A 257 3.84 0.17 10.70
C GLU A 257 4.44 1.12 11.73
N SER A 258 5.16 2.12 11.22
CA SER A 258 5.94 3.05 12.00
C SER A 258 5.55 4.48 11.64
N PRO A 259 4.96 5.26 12.56
CA PRO A 259 4.62 6.66 12.27
C PRO A 259 5.89 7.50 12.07
N ILE A 260 7.00 7.12 12.70
CA ILE A 260 8.26 7.86 12.63
C ILE A 260 8.93 7.74 11.25
N THR A 261 8.83 6.61 10.54
CA THR A 261 9.43 6.47 9.19
C THR A 261 8.81 7.42 8.19
N ARG A 262 7.50 7.69 8.31
CA ARG A 262 6.77 8.62 7.43
C ARG A 262 7.22 10.07 7.61
N LEU A 263 7.59 10.48 8.82
CA LEU A 263 8.12 11.82 9.10
C LEU A 263 9.45 12.09 8.38
N PHE A 264 10.19 11.04 8.04
CA PHE A 264 11.47 11.13 7.31
C PHE A 264 11.31 10.91 5.80
N SER A 265 10.09 10.88 5.27
CA SER A 265 9.84 10.77 3.83
C SER A 265 10.58 11.86 3.04
N GLY A 266 11.24 11.47 1.95
CA GLY A 266 12.04 12.38 1.12
C GLY A 266 13.39 12.79 1.72
N THR A 267 13.71 12.35 2.95
CA THR A 267 14.99 12.66 3.61
C THR A 267 16.01 11.52 3.46
N PRO A 268 17.33 11.79 3.56
CA PRO A 268 18.34 10.73 3.53
C PRO A 268 18.25 9.76 4.72
N PHE A 269 17.51 10.10 5.78
CA PHE A 269 17.36 9.27 6.97
C PHE A 269 16.44 8.08 6.77
N ARG A 270 15.40 8.18 5.94
CA ARG A 270 14.44 7.09 5.72
C ARG A 270 15.09 5.82 5.13
N PRO A 271 15.94 5.89 4.09
CA PRO A 271 16.74 4.75 3.65
C PRO A 271 17.69 4.20 4.74
N MET A 272 18.24 5.03 5.62
CA MET A 272 19.07 4.57 6.74
C MET A 272 18.25 3.75 7.75
N MET A 273 17.03 4.19 8.06
CA MET A 273 16.10 3.45 8.92
C MET A 273 15.74 2.10 8.30
N PHE A 274 15.47 2.04 7.00
CA PHE A 274 15.19 0.78 6.31
C PHE A 274 16.38 -0.18 6.31
N ARG A 275 17.62 0.31 6.19
CA ARG A 275 18.82 -0.52 6.40
C ARG A 275 18.86 -1.11 7.82
N ALA A 276 18.56 -0.30 8.84
CA ALA A 276 18.50 -0.77 10.23
C ALA A 276 17.39 -1.82 10.45
N MET A 277 16.29 -1.73 9.69
CA MET A 277 15.21 -2.74 9.66
C MET A 277 15.59 -4.01 8.88
N GLY A 278 16.69 -3.98 8.11
CA GLY A 278 17.25 -5.13 7.41
C GLY A 278 16.97 -5.19 5.91
N MET A 279 16.39 -4.13 5.35
CA MET A 279 16.22 -3.93 3.91
C MET A 279 17.58 -3.76 3.23
N LYS A 280 17.71 -4.29 2.02
CA LYS A 280 18.86 -4.01 1.16
C LYS A 280 18.55 -2.79 0.31
N ILE A 281 18.98 -1.61 0.77
CA ILE A 281 18.77 -0.34 0.06
C ILE A 281 20.10 0.40 -0.10
N GLY A 282 20.39 0.79 -1.34
CA GLY A 282 21.64 1.38 -1.78
C GLY A 282 21.93 2.78 -1.25
N ARG A 283 23.05 3.35 -1.72
CA ARG A 283 23.49 4.72 -1.45
C ARG A 283 22.71 5.70 -2.30
N MET A 284 22.54 6.93 -1.80
CA MET A 284 21.92 8.03 -2.55
C MET A 284 20.53 7.70 -3.10
N VAL A 285 19.77 6.84 -2.41
CA VAL A 285 18.38 6.54 -2.75
C VAL A 285 17.48 7.64 -2.22
N PHE A 286 16.67 8.24 -3.08
CA PHE A 286 15.57 9.10 -2.67
C PHE A 286 14.33 8.23 -2.44
N ASP A 287 13.71 8.35 -1.26
CA ASP A 287 12.51 7.59 -0.93
C ASP A 287 11.39 8.47 -0.36
N SER A 288 10.37 8.66 -1.19
CA SER A 288 9.08 9.25 -0.83
C SER A 288 7.91 8.28 -1.05
N SER A 289 8.19 6.98 -1.15
CA SER A 289 7.17 5.96 -1.38
C SER A 289 6.05 5.98 -0.32
N ARG A 290 4.85 5.55 -0.71
CA ARG A 290 3.73 5.34 0.23
C ARG A 290 4.00 4.14 1.13
N SER A 291 4.44 3.03 0.55
CA SER A 291 4.64 1.78 1.28
C SER A 291 5.68 0.89 0.62
N ILE A 292 6.49 0.25 1.49
CA ILE A 292 7.35 -0.90 1.16
C ILE A 292 7.01 -1.96 2.21
N THR A 293 6.19 -2.95 1.83
CA THR A 293 5.56 -3.88 2.77
C THR A 293 6.56 -4.90 3.32
N GLU A 294 7.17 -5.71 2.46
CA GLU A 294 8.17 -6.71 2.84
C GLU A 294 9.59 -6.15 2.65
N ARG A 295 10.03 -5.35 3.62
CA ARG A 295 11.35 -4.71 3.56
C ARG A 295 12.51 -5.69 3.39
N THR A 296 12.44 -6.90 3.96
CA THR A 296 13.51 -7.90 3.80
C THR A 296 13.44 -8.72 2.51
N LEU A 297 12.33 -8.65 1.76
CA LEU A 297 12.20 -9.25 0.42
C LEU A 297 12.51 -8.26 -0.70
N THR A 298 12.60 -6.97 -0.38
CA THR A 298 12.80 -5.89 -1.34
C THR A 298 14.27 -5.43 -1.34
N GLU A 299 14.85 -5.35 -2.53
CA GLU A 299 16.21 -4.87 -2.77
C GLU A 299 16.16 -3.67 -3.72
N VAL A 300 16.84 -2.58 -3.35
CA VAL A 300 16.90 -1.34 -4.14
C VAL A 300 18.35 -0.92 -4.32
N GLY A 301 18.78 -0.78 -5.57
CA GLY A 301 20.13 -0.38 -5.95
C GLY A 301 20.46 1.07 -5.61
N ASP A 302 21.73 1.45 -5.83
CA ASP A 302 22.21 2.81 -5.59
C ASP A 302 21.52 3.83 -6.53
N TYR A 303 21.38 5.08 -6.09
CA TYR A 303 20.84 6.20 -6.88
C TYR A 303 19.41 6.02 -7.40
N ALA A 304 18.64 5.10 -6.81
CA ALA A 304 17.24 4.92 -7.17
C ALA A 304 16.36 6.06 -6.65
N ASN A 305 15.29 6.38 -7.39
CA ASN A 305 14.27 7.34 -7.01
C ASN A 305 12.93 6.63 -6.81
N LEU A 306 12.46 6.55 -5.56
CA LEU A 306 11.14 6.05 -5.22
C LEU A 306 10.23 7.25 -4.96
N ASN A 307 9.42 7.63 -5.95
CA ASN A 307 8.66 8.88 -5.90
C ASN A 307 7.39 8.78 -5.02
N GLU A 308 6.76 9.93 -4.80
CA GLU A 308 5.59 10.08 -3.94
C GLU A 308 4.46 9.10 -4.30
N GLY A 309 3.89 8.44 -3.30
CA GLY A 309 2.74 7.59 -3.52
C GLY A 309 3.06 6.20 -4.10
N CYS A 310 4.30 5.95 -4.55
CA CYS A 310 4.64 4.66 -5.14
C CYS A 310 4.62 3.53 -4.09
N VAL A 311 4.39 2.31 -4.56
CA VAL A 311 4.22 1.12 -3.70
C VAL A 311 5.13 0.01 -4.20
N LEU A 312 5.91 -0.58 -3.29
CA LEU A 312 6.64 -1.81 -3.53
C LEU A 312 6.02 -2.90 -2.66
N GLN A 313 5.25 -3.80 -3.29
CA GLN A 313 4.50 -4.84 -2.58
C GLN A 313 5.02 -6.23 -2.98
N ALA A 314 5.81 -6.84 -2.11
CA ALA A 314 6.44 -8.14 -2.36
C ALA A 314 5.49 -9.32 -2.05
N HIS A 315 4.18 -9.10 -2.14
CA HIS A 315 3.17 -10.13 -1.99
C HIS A 315 1.85 -9.87 -2.75
N SER A 316 0.96 -10.87 -2.75
CA SER A 316 -0.46 -10.82 -3.10
C SER A 316 -1.27 -11.63 -2.10
N LEU A 317 -2.53 -11.25 -1.90
CA LEU A 317 -3.52 -12.05 -1.16
C LEU A 317 -4.76 -12.27 -2.03
N GLU A 318 -4.62 -13.08 -3.08
CA GLU A 318 -5.71 -13.37 -4.02
C GLU A 318 -6.68 -14.38 -3.38
N GLU A 319 -7.89 -13.94 -3.02
CA GLU A 319 -8.95 -14.79 -2.43
C GLU A 319 -8.52 -15.63 -1.22
N GLY A 320 -7.68 -15.04 -0.36
CA GLY A 320 -7.16 -15.70 0.83
C GLY A 320 -6.02 -16.68 0.54
N VAL A 321 -5.39 -16.59 -0.63
CA VAL A 321 -4.15 -17.27 -0.99
C VAL A 321 -3.02 -16.24 -0.97
N PHE A 322 -2.19 -16.29 0.05
CA PHE A 322 -1.02 -15.44 0.20
C PHE A 322 0.14 -15.97 -0.64
N LYS A 323 0.71 -15.11 -1.48
CA LYS A 323 1.91 -15.38 -2.29
C LYS A 323 2.89 -14.25 -2.08
N SER A 324 4.14 -14.55 -1.75
CA SER A 324 5.20 -13.55 -1.67
C SER A 324 6.43 -13.96 -2.47
N ASP A 325 7.12 -12.99 -3.04
CA ASP A 325 8.41 -13.19 -3.70
C ASP A 325 9.25 -11.92 -3.61
N HIS A 326 10.49 -11.96 -4.08
CA HIS A 326 11.41 -10.84 -4.06
C HIS A 326 11.00 -9.71 -5.02
N ILE A 327 11.38 -8.49 -4.66
CA ILE A 327 11.43 -7.34 -5.59
C ILE A 327 12.89 -6.90 -5.65
N ARG A 328 13.44 -6.77 -6.86
CA ARG A 328 14.82 -6.30 -7.07
C ARG A 328 14.83 -5.14 -8.04
N LEU A 329 15.27 -3.98 -7.57
CA LEU A 329 15.47 -2.78 -8.40
C LEU A 329 16.97 -2.53 -8.59
N GLY A 330 17.41 -2.43 -9.84
CA GLY A 330 18.78 -2.08 -10.21
C GLY A 330 19.19 -0.66 -9.81
N LYS A 331 20.44 -0.32 -10.11
CA LYS A 331 21.01 1.01 -9.89
C LYS A 331 20.28 2.05 -10.74
N GLY A 332 19.99 3.22 -10.17
CA GLY A 332 19.47 4.36 -10.92
C GLY A 332 18.05 4.19 -11.45
N CYS A 333 17.29 3.21 -10.94
CA CYS A 333 15.88 3.05 -11.30
C CYS A 333 15.05 4.23 -10.80
N SER A 334 14.04 4.65 -11.56
CA SER A 334 13.06 5.66 -11.15
C SER A 334 11.67 5.06 -11.17
N ILE A 335 11.01 5.03 -10.01
CA ILE A 335 9.64 4.56 -9.85
C ILE A 335 8.74 5.79 -9.71
N GLY A 336 7.90 6.05 -10.70
CA GLY A 336 7.09 7.24 -10.83
C GLY A 336 6.03 7.39 -9.73
N PRO A 337 5.49 8.61 -9.53
CA PRO A 337 4.47 8.86 -8.52
C PRO A 337 3.25 7.95 -8.68
N GLY A 338 2.77 7.35 -7.58
CA GLY A 338 1.62 6.44 -7.60
C GLY A 338 1.81 5.10 -8.33
N ALA A 339 3.01 4.84 -8.88
CA ALA A 339 3.32 3.58 -9.53
C ALA A 339 3.36 2.43 -8.52
N PHE A 340 2.99 1.23 -8.96
CA PHE A 340 2.86 0.06 -8.11
C PHE A 340 3.69 -1.09 -8.69
N VAL A 341 4.63 -1.61 -7.90
CA VAL A 341 5.50 -2.72 -8.25
C VAL A 341 5.09 -3.95 -7.46
N HIS A 342 4.69 -5.00 -8.17
CA HIS A 342 4.22 -6.26 -7.60
C HIS A 342 5.38 -7.23 -7.31
N TYR A 343 5.11 -8.30 -6.55
CA TYR A 343 6.09 -9.34 -6.21
C TYR A 343 6.69 -10.07 -7.43
N GLY A 344 7.89 -10.59 -7.27
CA GLY A 344 8.59 -11.37 -8.30
C GLY A 344 9.22 -10.52 -9.39
N VAL A 345 9.21 -9.19 -9.24
CA VAL A 345 9.77 -8.26 -10.23
C VAL A 345 11.28 -8.13 -10.08
N THR A 346 11.97 -8.13 -11.22
CA THR A 346 13.38 -7.72 -11.33
C THR A 346 13.54 -6.61 -12.37
N MET A 347 13.99 -5.44 -11.95
CA MET A 347 14.30 -4.31 -12.84
C MET A 347 15.81 -4.17 -12.99
N GLY A 348 16.28 -4.13 -14.24
CA GLY A 348 17.66 -3.79 -14.58
C GLY A 348 18.04 -2.38 -14.18
N ASP A 349 19.27 -1.97 -14.49
CA ASP A 349 19.77 -0.64 -14.13
C ASP A 349 19.09 0.44 -14.98
N HIS A 350 18.86 1.61 -14.39
CA HIS A 350 18.35 2.80 -15.07
C HIS A 350 16.98 2.62 -15.73
N VAL A 351 16.15 1.72 -15.19
CA VAL A 351 14.77 1.55 -15.65
C VAL A 351 13.89 2.66 -15.10
N VAL A 352 13.02 3.21 -15.94
CA VAL A 352 12.03 4.22 -15.57
C VAL A 352 10.64 3.62 -15.66
N LEU A 353 9.92 3.56 -14.54
CA LEU A 353 8.51 3.22 -14.48
C LEU A 353 7.72 4.53 -14.32
N ASP A 354 6.87 4.86 -15.28
CA ASP A 354 6.14 6.13 -15.30
C ASP A 354 5.05 6.19 -14.22
N ALA A 355 4.59 7.42 -13.95
CA ALA A 355 3.55 7.70 -12.97
C ALA A 355 2.31 6.81 -13.16
N ASP A 356 1.74 6.38 -12.02
CA ASP A 356 0.54 5.54 -11.91
C ASP A 356 0.61 4.17 -12.64
N SER A 357 1.79 3.79 -13.14
CA SER A 357 1.96 2.52 -13.85
C SER A 357 1.90 1.33 -12.89
N PHE A 358 1.34 0.21 -13.36
CA PHE A 358 1.23 -1.02 -12.59
C PHE A 358 2.10 -2.11 -13.20
N LEU A 359 3.20 -2.46 -12.51
CA LEU A 359 4.13 -3.49 -12.94
C LEU A 359 3.70 -4.85 -12.39
N MET A 360 3.46 -5.80 -13.30
CA MET A 360 2.81 -7.06 -12.95
C MET A 360 3.76 -8.03 -12.25
N LYS A 361 3.18 -8.98 -11.54
CA LYS A 361 3.93 -10.03 -10.85
C LYS A 361 4.84 -10.80 -11.81
N GLY A 362 6.09 -11.05 -11.39
CA GLY A 362 7.04 -11.88 -12.13
C GLY A 362 7.71 -11.21 -13.34
N GLU A 363 7.48 -9.92 -13.61
CA GLU A 363 8.09 -9.25 -14.76
C GLU A 363 9.60 -8.99 -14.55
N THR A 364 10.39 -9.20 -15.61
CA THR A 364 11.81 -8.84 -15.66
C THR A 364 12.01 -7.77 -16.72
N LEU A 365 12.59 -6.64 -16.33
CA LEU A 365 12.74 -5.45 -17.18
C LEU A 365 14.22 -5.24 -17.47
N ASP A 366 14.56 -5.10 -18.75
CA ASP A 366 15.94 -4.85 -19.18
C ASP A 366 16.42 -3.45 -18.77
N SER A 367 17.71 -3.31 -18.53
CA SER A 367 18.33 -2.03 -18.18
C SER A 367 18.06 -0.95 -19.24
N HIS A 368 17.99 0.31 -18.81
CA HIS A 368 17.79 1.49 -19.66
C HIS A 368 16.46 1.50 -20.44
N THR A 369 15.42 0.84 -19.92
CA THR A 369 14.08 0.84 -20.53
C THR A 369 13.12 1.75 -19.78
N GLY A 370 12.10 2.24 -20.49
CA GLY A 370 11.00 3.03 -19.93
C GLY A 370 9.66 2.29 -20.07
N TRP A 371 8.85 2.28 -19.01
CA TRP A 371 7.61 1.52 -18.92
C TRP A 371 6.45 2.40 -18.47
N ARG A 372 5.29 2.24 -19.08
CA ARG A 372 4.08 3.02 -18.77
C ARG A 372 2.82 2.17 -18.85
N GLY A 373 1.85 2.48 -18.00
CA GLY A 373 0.46 2.02 -18.13
C GLY A 373 0.06 1.00 -17.07
N ASN A 374 -1.18 0.54 -17.16
CA ASN A 374 -1.74 -0.42 -16.24
C ASN A 374 -2.49 -1.51 -17.04
N PRO A 375 -1.90 -2.71 -17.22
CA PRO A 375 -0.53 -3.08 -16.88
C PRO A 375 0.54 -2.29 -17.61
N ALA A 376 1.73 -2.18 -17.02
CA ALA A 376 2.84 -1.47 -17.62
C ALA A 376 3.32 -2.19 -18.89
N ARG A 377 3.68 -1.40 -19.91
CA ARG A 377 4.28 -1.85 -21.16
C ARG A 377 5.49 -1.00 -21.47
N MET A 378 6.48 -1.59 -22.14
CA MET A 378 7.65 -0.86 -22.58
C MET A 378 7.25 0.21 -23.59
N VAL A 379 7.65 1.46 -23.31
CA VAL A 379 7.43 2.63 -24.17
C VAL A 379 8.74 3.26 -24.64
N ARG A 380 9.87 2.94 -23.99
CA ARG A 380 11.21 3.33 -24.40
C ARG A 380 12.12 2.11 -24.31
N GLY A 381 12.71 1.72 -25.44
CA GLY A 381 13.72 0.67 -25.47
C GLY A 381 15.07 1.16 -24.95
N SER A 382 15.96 0.22 -24.64
CA SER A 382 17.36 0.54 -24.42
C SER A 382 17.91 1.17 -25.70
N ALA A 383 18.31 2.44 -25.64
CA ALA A 383 19.06 3.02 -26.74
C ALA A 383 20.37 2.23 -26.84
N THR A 384 20.55 1.46 -27.91
CA THR A 384 21.89 1.11 -28.37
C THR A 384 22.63 2.45 -28.48
N PRO A 385 23.84 2.61 -27.95
CA PRO A 385 24.58 3.87 -28.06
C PRO A 385 25.06 4.04 -29.50
N GLU A 386 24.16 4.25 -30.44
CA GLU A 386 24.49 5.03 -31.62
C GLU A 386 24.75 6.43 -31.11
N ARG A 387 26.03 6.79 -31.11
CA ARG A 387 26.55 8.13 -30.83
C ARG A 387 25.49 9.17 -31.25
N ALA A 388 24.87 9.81 -30.26
CA ALA A 388 24.38 11.15 -30.47
C ALA A 388 25.62 11.98 -30.81
N VAL A 389 25.94 12.05 -32.10
CA VAL A 389 26.93 12.97 -32.63
C VAL A 389 26.35 14.34 -32.32
N CYS A 390 26.84 14.97 -31.25
CA CYS A 390 26.67 16.41 -31.12
C CYS A 390 27.18 17.01 -32.43
N PRO A 391 26.36 17.76 -33.18
CA PRO A 391 26.91 18.61 -34.22
C PRO A 391 27.95 19.53 -33.54
N PRO A 392 29.13 19.74 -34.16
CA PRO A 392 30.16 20.56 -33.55
C PRO A 392 29.57 21.93 -33.22
N ALA A 393 29.85 22.41 -32.01
CA ALA A 393 29.37 23.69 -31.50
C ALA A 393 29.67 24.78 -32.52
N ALA A 394 28.63 25.32 -33.15
CA ALA A 394 28.75 26.59 -33.85
C ALA A 394 28.84 27.67 -32.77
N ASP A 395 30.01 28.31 -32.71
CA ASP A 395 30.27 29.52 -31.94
C ASP A 395 29.11 30.51 -32.06
N THR A 396 28.35 30.69 -30.99
CA THR A 396 27.78 31.98 -30.60
C THR A 396 27.38 31.90 -29.12
N GLY A 397 28.09 32.65 -28.29
CA GLY A 397 27.76 32.80 -26.89
C GLY A 397 26.43 33.52 -26.72
N CYS A 398 25.43 32.83 -26.20
CA CYS A 398 24.35 33.41 -25.41
C CYS A 398 23.68 32.28 -24.62
N TRP A 399 23.88 32.26 -23.30
CA TRP A 399 23.12 31.39 -22.41
C TRP A 399 21.72 31.98 -22.26
N GLU A 400 20.81 31.66 -23.20
CA GLU A 400 19.40 31.98 -23.03
C GLU A 400 18.72 30.86 -22.22
N GLN A 401 18.32 31.25 -21.02
CA GLN A 401 17.41 30.56 -20.12
C GLN A 401 16.17 30.10 -20.90
N ARG A 402 16.03 28.79 -21.15
CA ARG A 402 14.76 28.23 -21.62
C ARG A 402 13.97 27.74 -20.42
N ASP A 403 13.07 28.61 -19.96
CA ASP A 403 12.00 28.29 -19.03
C ASP A 403 11.14 27.15 -19.60
N TYR A 404 10.94 26.10 -18.79
CA TYR A 404 9.96 25.05 -19.04
C TYR A 404 8.66 25.44 -18.34
N VAL A 405 7.73 26.05 -19.11
CA VAL A 405 6.32 26.17 -18.73
C VAL A 405 5.52 25.29 -19.68
N PRO A 406 4.77 24.27 -19.21
CA PRO A 406 3.89 23.51 -20.08
C PRO A 406 2.69 24.35 -20.45
N ALA A 407 2.51 24.58 -21.76
CA ALA A 407 1.31 25.16 -22.31
C ALA A 407 0.11 24.24 -22.06
N ILE A 408 -0.88 24.76 -21.35
CA ILE A 408 -2.23 24.20 -21.28
C ILE A 408 -2.90 24.57 -22.61
N ALA A 409 -3.19 23.57 -23.44
CA ALA A 409 -4.04 23.75 -24.61
C ALA A 409 -5.50 23.79 -24.13
N ALA A 410 -6.13 24.94 -24.31
CA ALA A 410 -7.57 25.10 -24.29
C ALA A 410 -8.07 25.03 -25.74
N GLU A 411 -8.96 24.10 -26.02
CA GLU A 411 -10.15 24.26 -26.87
C GLU A 411 -11.15 23.15 -26.56
#